data_AF-A0A1Q8QFX5-F1
#
_entry.id   AF-A0A1Q8QFX5-F1
#
_cell.length_a   1.000
_cell.length_b   1.000
_cell.length_c   1.000
_cell.angle_alpha   90.00
_cell.angle_beta   90.00
_cell.angle_gamma   90.00
#
_symmetry.space_group_name_H-M   'P 1'
#
loop_
_entity.id
_entity.type
_entity.pdbx_description
1 polymer ?
#
loop_
_entity_poly.entity_id
_entity_poly.type
_entity_poly.pdbx_seq_one_letter_code
_entity_poly.pdbx_strand_id
1 'polypeptide(L)'
;MDIRTLENIEKAIFRASLENNSDIKELGKMYSTLIMIRYEVLEKLSEEDTTIEEVGEMWFKVTESILNVRIMIREQKGLDISQDVEDMEMLWKNWGSSLE
;
A
#
# COMPACT_ATOMS: atom_id res chain seq x y z
N MET A 1 -19.71 0.69 -1.87
CA MET A 1 -18.87 -0.51 -2.04
C MET A 1 -18.15 -0.72 -0.72
N ASP A 2 -18.31 -1.89 -0.09
CA ASP A 2 -17.74 -2.18 1.24
C ASP A 2 -16.21 -2.33 1.13
N ILE A 3 -15.49 -1.84 2.14
CA ILE A 3 -14.02 -1.92 2.29
C ILE A 3 -13.55 -3.37 2.12
N ARG A 4 -14.31 -4.33 2.65
CA ARG A 4 -14.04 -5.77 2.53
C ARG A 4 -14.14 -6.28 1.10
N THR A 5 -14.93 -5.63 0.24
CA THR A 5 -15.06 -6.02 -1.17
C THR A 5 -13.82 -5.62 -1.96
N LEU A 6 -13.29 -4.42 -1.69
CA LEU A 6 -12.05 -3.94 -2.32
C LEU A 6 -10.85 -4.80 -1.92
N GLU A 7 -10.71 -5.12 -0.63
CA GLU A 7 -9.66 -5.99 -0.13
C GLU A 7 -9.64 -7.36 -0.84
N ASN A 8 -10.82 -7.97 -0.98
CA ASN A 8 -10.94 -9.27 -1.61
C ASN A 8 -10.61 -9.23 -3.11
N ILE A 9 -10.97 -8.14 -3.81
CA ILE A 9 -10.60 -7.95 -5.22
C ILE A 9 -9.08 -7.77 -5.36
N GLU A 10 -8.47 -6.94 -4.52
CA GLU A 10 -7.04 -6.66 -4.55
C GLU A 10 -6.22 -7.92 -4.21
N LYS A 11 -6.64 -8.68 -3.19
CA LYS A 11 -6.07 -10.00 -2.84
C LYS A 11 -6.25 -11.03 -3.96
N ALA A 12 -7.39 -11.07 -4.63
CA ALA A 12 -7.65 -12.00 -5.72
C ALA A 12 -6.78 -11.71 -6.95
N ILE A 13 -6.68 -10.44 -7.35
CA ILE A 13 -5.78 -10.00 -8.43
C ILE A 13 -4.32 -10.34 -8.08
N PHE A 14 -3.95 -10.12 -6.82
CA PHE A 14 -2.62 -10.41 -6.30
C PHE A 14 -2.29 -11.92 -6.36
N ARG A 15 -3.16 -12.79 -5.83
CA ARG A 15 -2.96 -14.26 -5.87
C ARG A 15 -2.85 -14.77 -7.30
N ALA A 16 -3.67 -14.25 -8.21
CA ALA A 16 -3.63 -14.63 -9.62
C ALA A 16 -2.32 -14.20 -10.32
N SER A 17 -1.72 -13.09 -9.90
CA SER A 17 -0.62 -12.45 -10.63
C SER A 17 0.78 -12.72 -10.07
N LEU A 18 0.91 -13.00 -8.76
CA LEU A 18 2.21 -12.97 -8.06
C LEU A 18 2.54 -14.23 -7.24
N GLU A 19 1.57 -14.94 -6.67
CA GLU A 19 1.87 -16.12 -5.81
C GLU A 19 2.56 -17.27 -6.57
N ASN A 20 2.38 -17.34 -7.89
CA ASN A 20 2.96 -18.37 -8.75
C ASN A 20 4.31 -17.97 -9.37
N ASN A 21 4.79 -16.74 -9.14
CA ASN A 21 6.08 -16.29 -9.67
C ASN A 21 7.15 -16.43 -8.58
N SER A 22 8.05 -17.42 -8.75
CA SER A 22 9.11 -17.74 -7.80
C SER A 22 10.05 -16.57 -7.51
N ASP A 23 10.28 -15.72 -8.51
CA ASP A 23 11.36 -14.72 -8.49
C ASP A 23 10.98 -13.51 -7.62
N ILE A 24 9.68 -13.25 -7.50
CA ILE A 24 9.10 -12.13 -6.75
C ILE A 24 8.19 -12.57 -5.60
N LYS A 25 8.22 -13.86 -5.24
CA LYS A 25 7.30 -14.45 -4.24
C LYS A 25 7.34 -13.72 -2.90
N GLU A 26 8.54 -13.39 -2.40
CA GLU A 26 8.70 -12.69 -1.12
C GLU A 26 8.24 -11.24 -1.19
N LEU A 27 8.58 -10.51 -2.27
CA LEU A 27 8.06 -9.16 -2.51
C LEU A 27 6.53 -9.16 -2.60
N GLY A 28 5.98 -10.18 -3.24
CA GLY A 28 4.55 -10.39 -3.29
C GLY A 28 3.95 -10.57 -1.89
N LYS A 29 4.50 -11.47 -1.06
CA LYS A 29 4.01 -11.65 0.32
C LYS A 29 4.05 -10.34 1.10
N MET A 30 5.14 -9.57 1.00
CA MET A 30 5.27 -8.26 1.64
C MET A 30 4.17 -7.31 1.19
N TYR A 31 3.90 -7.22 -0.12
CA TYR A 31 2.82 -6.41 -0.65
C TYR A 31 1.47 -6.80 -0.05
N SER A 32 1.15 -8.10 -0.05
CA SER A 32 -0.11 -8.61 0.52
C SER A 32 -0.26 -8.28 2.02
N THR A 33 0.82 -8.42 2.79
CA THR A 33 0.83 -8.05 4.22
C THR A 33 0.60 -6.55 4.41
N LEU A 34 1.24 -5.69 3.61
CA LEU A 34 1.05 -4.24 3.70
C LEU A 34 -0.38 -3.82 3.36
N ILE A 35 -1.02 -4.48 2.40
CA ILE A 35 -2.43 -4.27 2.08
C ILE A 35 -3.31 -4.62 3.28
N MET A 36 -3.04 -5.72 3.99
CA MET A 36 -3.76 -6.06 5.23
C MET A 36 -3.58 -4.99 6.31
N ILE A 37 -2.35 -4.56 6.56
CA ILE A 37 -2.06 -3.50 7.55
C ILE A 37 -2.80 -2.21 7.18
N ARG A 38 -2.89 -1.86 5.89
CA ARG A 38 -3.65 -0.67 5.44
C ARG A 38 -5.12 -0.73 5.87
N TYR A 39 -5.73 -1.91 5.81
CA TYR A 39 -7.11 -2.09 6.27
C TYR A 39 -7.23 -2.03 7.80
N GLU A 40 -6.28 -2.59 8.53
CA GLU A 40 -6.23 -2.46 10.00
C GLU A 40 -6.13 -0.99 10.43
N VAL A 41 -5.36 -0.16 9.71
CA VAL A 41 -5.28 1.30 9.94
C VAL A 41 -6.64 1.97 9.70
N LEU A 42 -7.40 1.54 8.69
CA LEU A 42 -8.75 2.07 8.44
C LEU A 42 -9.75 1.64 9.51
N GLU A 43 -9.62 0.44 10.07
CA GLU A 43 -10.48 -0.01 11.16
C GLU A 43 -10.21 0.80 12.44
N LYS A 44 -8.95 1.17 12.69
CA LYS A 44 -8.59 2.04 13.84
C LYS A 44 -9.22 3.43 13.81
N LEU A 45 -9.62 3.95 12.65
CA LEU A 45 -10.39 5.20 12.57
C LEU A 45 -11.74 5.14 13.30
N SER A 46 -12.24 3.93 13.59
CA SER A 46 -13.48 3.71 14.32
C SER A 46 -13.29 3.58 15.83
N GLU A 47 -12.06 3.62 16.34
CA GLU A 47 -11.73 3.51 17.77
C GLU A 47 -11.73 4.89 18.46
N GLU A 48 -12.32 4.98 19.65
CA GLU A 48 -12.50 6.25 20.39
C GLU A 48 -11.20 6.92 20.83
N ASP A 49 -10.10 6.16 20.95
CA ASP A 49 -8.83 6.62 21.49
C ASP A 49 -7.76 6.94 20.43
N THR A 50 -8.06 6.81 19.14
CA THR A 50 -7.07 7.06 18.08
C THR A 50 -7.19 8.48 17.53
N THR A 51 -6.10 9.24 17.54
CA THR A 51 -6.10 10.59 16.95
C THR A 51 -6.05 10.53 15.42
N ILE A 52 -6.68 11.51 14.75
CA ILE A 52 -6.61 11.66 13.28
C ILE A 52 -5.16 11.75 12.80
N GLU A 53 -4.29 12.36 13.61
CA GLU A 53 -2.88 12.56 13.29
C GLU A 53 -2.08 11.25 13.34
N GLU A 54 -2.29 10.41 14.37
CA GLU A 54 -1.70 9.07 14.44
C GLU A 54 -2.17 8.16 13.30
N VAL A 55 -3.47 8.19 12.97
CA VAL A 55 -3.97 7.46 11.80
C VAL A 55 -3.33 8.00 10.53
N GLY A 56 -3.23 9.32 10.38
CA GLY A 56 -2.61 9.96 9.23
C GLY A 56 -1.17 9.48 9.02
N GLU A 57 -0.37 9.43 10.09
CA GLU A 57 1.01 8.94 10.04
C GLU A 57 1.10 7.45 9.69
N MET A 58 0.25 6.62 10.31
CA MET A 58 0.17 5.19 9.98
C MET A 58 -0.23 4.96 8.52
N TRP A 59 -1.24 5.71 8.04
CA TRP A 59 -1.71 5.65 6.66
C TRP A 59 -0.61 6.04 5.68
N PHE A 60 0.11 7.13 5.97
CA PHE A 60 1.24 7.58 5.16
C PHE A 60 2.32 6.50 5.05
N LYS A 61 2.81 5.98 6.18
CA LYS A 61 3.88 4.96 6.20
C LYS A 61 3.50 3.67 5.48
N VAL A 62 2.25 3.23 5.64
CA VAL A 62 1.76 2.02 4.95
C VAL A 62 1.65 2.27 3.45
N THR A 63 1.13 3.43 3.04
CA THR A 63 1.01 3.80 1.62
C THR A 63 2.37 3.91 0.95
N GLU A 64 3.34 4.55 1.62
CA GLU A 64 4.72 4.63 1.17
C GLU A 64 5.32 3.23 0.98
N SER A 65 5.16 2.35 1.97
CA SER A 65 5.68 0.98 1.92
C SER A 65 5.08 0.18 0.75
N ILE A 66 3.78 0.36 0.49
CA ILE A 66 3.08 -0.28 -0.64
C ILE A 66 3.67 0.19 -1.97
N LEU A 67 3.87 1.50 -2.14
CA LEU A 67 4.46 2.06 -3.35
C LEU A 67 5.89 1.55 -3.57
N ASN A 68 6.72 1.51 -2.53
CA ASN A 68 8.08 0.98 -2.60
C ASN A 68 8.11 -0.48 -3.08
N VAL A 69 7.27 -1.35 -2.49
CA VAL A 69 7.20 -2.75 -2.91
C VAL A 69 6.66 -2.88 -4.33
N ARG A 70 5.70 -2.05 -4.73
CA ARG A 70 5.14 -2.03 -6.09
C ARG A 70 6.19 -1.64 -7.12
N ILE A 71 7.01 -0.62 -6.84
CA ILE A 71 8.17 -0.22 -7.67
C ILE A 71 9.14 -1.40 -7.80
N MET A 72 9.57 -1.99 -6.68
CA MET A 72 10.51 -3.13 -6.70
C MET A 72 10.00 -4.31 -7.54
N ILE A 73 8.72 -4.67 -7.41
CA ILE A 73 8.10 -5.74 -8.20
C ILE A 73 8.15 -5.39 -9.70
N ARG A 74 7.82 -4.14 -10.05
CA ARG A 74 7.77 -3.70 -11.45
C ARG A 74 9.16 -3.62 -12.07
N GLU A 75 10.15 -3.11 -11.34
CA GLU A 75 11.55 -3.10 -11.76
C GLU A 75 12.07 -4.51 -12.03
N GLN A 76 11.81 -5.47 -11.12
CA GLN A 76 12.23 -6.86 -11.33
C GLN A 76 11.56 -7.51 -12.54
N LYS A 77 10.36 -7.05 -12.91
CA LYS A 77 9.64 -7.52 -14.11
C LYS A 77 9.97 -6.72 -15.38
N GLY A 78 10.85 -5.71 -15.31
CA GLY A 78 11.15 -4.82 -16.42
C GLY A 78 9.95 -4.00 -16.90
N LEU A 79 9.00 -3.71 -16.00
CA LEU A 79 7.83 -2.89 -16.28
C LEU A 79 8.13 -1.41 -16.00
N ASP A 80 7.45 -0.52 -16.71
CA ASP A 80 7.54 0.92 -16.48
C ASP A 80 7.10 1.29 -15.06
N ILE A 81 7.88 2.11 -14.36
CA ILE A 81 7.62 2.55 -12.98
C ILE A 81 7.28 4.04 -12.88
N SER A 82 7.18 4.75 -14.00
CA SER A 82 7.04 6.22 -14.02
C SER A 82 5.84 6.69 -13.20
N GLN A 83 4.68 6.04 -13.36
CA GLN A 83 3.48 6.37 -12.59
C GLN A 83 3.66 6.11 -11.09
N ASP A 84 4.37 5.05 -10.71
CA ASP A 84 4.60 4.71 -9.31
C ASP A 84 5.53 5.72 -8.62
N VAL A 85 6.50 6.25 -9.36
CA VAL A 85 7.38 7.32 -8.91
C VAL A 85 6.60 8.63 -8.76
N GLU A 86 5.76 8.98 -9.73
CA GLU A 86 4.87 10.16 -9.63
C GLU A 86 3.91 10.05 -8.44
N ASP A 87 3.32 8.87 -8.21
CA ASP A 87 2.46 8.61 -7.05
C ASP A 87 3.23 8.81 -5.72
N MET A 88 4.49 8.38 -5.66
CA MET A 88 5.36 8.57 -4.50
C MET A 88 5.69 10.05 -4.27
N GLU A 89 6.03 10.80 -5.31
CA GLU A 89 6.28 12.24 -5.21
C GLU A 89 5.04 13.00 -4.73
N MET A 90 3.86 12.64 -5.24
CA MET A 90 2.59 13.22 -4.78
C MET A 90 2.30 12.90 -3.31
N LEU A 91 2.56 11.65 -2.87
CA LEU A 91 2.39 11.25 -1.47
C LEU A 91 3.23 12.13 -0.53
N TRP A 92 4.52 12.28 -0.85
CA TRP A 92 5.45 13.09 -0.05
C TRP A 92 5.12 14.57 -0.07
N LYS A 93 4.71 15.11 -1.22
CA LYS A 93 4.29 16.51 -1.33
C LYS A 93 3.07 16.80 -0.44
N ASN A 94 2.07 15.92 -0.48
CA ASN A 94 0.86 16.07 0.31
C ASN A 94 1.14 15.96 1.82
N TRP A 95 2.03 15.06 2.22
CA TRP A 95 2.43 14.89 3.61
C TRP A 95 3.26 16.07 4.16
N GLY A 96 4.22 16.56 3.37
CA GLY A 96 4.99 17.75 3.74
C GLY A 96 4.11 18.99 3.90
N SER A 97 3.05 19.11 3.11
CA SER A 97 2.07 20.21 3.21
C SER A 97 1.13 20.09 4.41
N SER A 98 1.00 18.91 5.03
CA SER A 98 0.16 18.70 6.23
C SER A 98 0.89 18.97 7.55
N LEU A 99 2.19 19.30 7.50
CA LEU A 99 3.03 19.63 8.66
C LEU A 99 3.28 21.14 8.82
N GLU A 100 2.73 21.97 7.91
CA GLU A 100 2.77 23.45 7.94
C GLU A 100 1.46 24.03 8.49
#